data_AF-A0A0K6HPM0-F1
#
_entry.id   AF-A0A0K6HPM0-F1
#
_cell.length_a   1.000
_cell.length_b   1.000
_cell.length_c   1.000
_cell.angle_alpha   90.00
_cell.angle_beta   90.00
_cell.angle_gamma   90.00
#
_symmetry.space_group_name_H-M   'P 1'
#
loop_
_entity.id
_entity.type
_entity.pdbx_description
1 polymer ?
#
loop_
_entity_poly.entity_id
_entity_poly.type
_entity_poly.pdbx_seq_one_letter_code
_entity_poly.pdbx_strand_id
1 'polypeptide(L)' 'MRTVREGEDVLIVSRGRSVARVVAVSKAGRGKARQALLQRLQGQALTGSRTWQRDQLYDR' A
#
# COMPACT_ATOMS: atom_id res chain seq x y z
N MET A 1 6.13 5.53 -0.88
CA MET A 1 4.74 5.84 -1.28
C MET A 1 4.26 7.20 -0.77
N ARG A 2 5.07 8.25 -0.92
CA ARG A 2 4.64 9.61 -0.53
C ARG A 2 3.73 10.23 -1.60
N THR A 3 4.06 9.99 -2.87
CA THR A 3 3.33 10.43 -4.07
C THR A 3 1.88 9.95 -4.13
N VAL A 4 1.59 8.69 -3.76
CA VAL A 4 0.20 8.20 -3.65
C VAL A 4 -0.62 8.98 -2.61
N ARG A 5 0.02 9.44 -1.51
CA ARG A 5 -0.68 10.25 -0.48
C ARG A 5 -1.03 11.65 -0.98
N GLU A 6 -0.32 12.15 -1.99
CA GLU A 6 -0.57 13.45 -2.63
C GLU A 6 -1.69 13.38 -3.68
N GLY A 7 -2.23 12.18 -3.95
CA GLY A 7 -3.35 11.98 -4.86
C GLY A 7 -2.96 11.40 -6.22
N GLU A 8 -1.70 10.99 -6.39
CA GLU A 8 -1.24 10.40 -7.64
C GLU A 8 -1.48 8.88 -7.72
N ASP A 9 -1.81 8.42 -8.93
CA ASP A 9 -1.95 7.01 -9.26
C ASP A 9 -0.57 6.41 -9.58
N VAL A 10 -0.20 5.34 -8.87
CA VAL A 10 1.08 4.66 -9.06
C VAL A 10 0.86 3.30 -9.71
N LEU A 11 1.51 3.08 -10.85
CA LEU A 11 1.56 1.79 -11.52
C LEU A 11 2.73 0.97 -10.97
N ILE A 12 2.44 -0.24 -10.52
CA ILE A 12 3.45 -1.21 -10.10
C ILE A 12 3.75 -2.11 -11.28
N VAL A 13 5.02 -2.09 -11.73
CA VAL A 13 5.54 -2.93 -12.81
C VAL A 13 6.52 -3.97 -12.27
N SER A 14 6.49 -5.18 -12.84
CA SER A 14 7.45 -6.25 -12.60
C SER A 14 7.97 -6.75 -13.94
N ARG A 15 9.30 -6.74 -14.13
CA ARG A 15 9.96 -7.11 -15.40
C ARG A 15 9.35 -6.41 -16.63
N GLY A 16 9.05 -5.12 -16.50
CA GLY A 16 8.44 -4.32 -17.57
C GLY A 16 6.94 -4.55 -17.78
N ARG A 17 6.31 -5.48 -17.04
CA ARG A 17 4.86 -5.76 -17.13
C ARG A 17 4.12 -5.14 -15.96
N SER A 18 3.03 -4.44 -16.23
CA SER A 18 2.12 -3.94 -15.19
C SER A 18 1.50 -5.11 -14.43
N VAL A 19 1.64 -5.09 -13.09
CA VAL A 19 1.13 -6.15 -12.21
C VAL A 19 0.11 -5.63 -11.19
N ALA A 20 0.13 -4.33 -10.87
CA ALA A 20 -0.88 -3.71 -10.03
C ALA A 20 -0.93 -2.19 -10.25
N ARG A 21 -2.03 -1.55 -9.84
CA ARG A 21 -2.16 -0.10 -9.79
C ARG A 21 -2.65 0.30 -8.41
N VAL A 22 -2.00 1.28 -7.80
CA VAL A 22 -2.44 1.92 -6.57
C VAL A 22 -3.03 3.26 -6.96
N VAL A 23 -4.34 3.41 -6.79
CA VAL A 23 -5.05 4.63 -7.14
C VAL A 23 -5.38 5.45 -5.91
N ALA A 24 -5.42 6.77 -6.06
CA ALA A 24 -5.88 7.65 -5.00
C ALA A 24 -7.39 7.45 -4.77
N VAL A 25 -7.77 7.15 -3.53
CA VAL A 25 -9.19 7.06 -3.17
C VAL A 25 -9.81 8.46 -3.12
N SER A 26 -10.91 8.64 -3.86
CA SER A 26 -11.71 9.86 -3.83
C SER A 26 -12.21 10.17 -2.40
N LYS A 27 -12.39 11.45 -2.09
CA LYS A 27 -12.78 11.92 -0.75
C LYS A 27 -14.05 11.23 -0.23
N ALA A 28 -15.00 10.94 -1.13
CA ALA A 28 -16.25 10.25 -0.82
C ALA A 28 -16.10 8.75 -0.49
N GLY A 29 -15.06 8.08 -0.99
CA GLY A 29 -14.82 6.65 -0.79
C GLY A 29 -13.90 6.29 0.38
N ARG A 30 -13.20 7.29 0.96
CA ARG A 30 -12.11 7.08 1.93
C ARG A 30 -12.53 6.30 3.18
N GLY A 31 -13.69 6.63 3.75
CA GLY A 31 -14.18 5.96 4.96
C GLY A 31 -14.42 4.45 4.75
N LYS A 32 -15.17 4.11 3.68
CA LYS A 32 -15.49 2.73 3.32
C LYS A 32 -14.23 1.93 2.96
N ALA A 33 -13.33 2.52 2.16
CA ALA A 33 -12.07 1.89 1.79
C ALA A 33 -11.18 1.61 3.02
N ARG A 34 -11.11 2.55 3.97
CA ARG A 34 -10.37 2.36 5.23
C ARG A 34 -10.97 1.23 6.07
N GLN A 35 -12.29 1.19 6.22
CA GLN A 35 -12.96 0.17 7.00
C GLN A 35 -12.72 -1.23 6.41
N ALA A 36 -12.91 -1.39 5.09
CA ALA A 36 -12.65 -2.66 4.40
C ALA A 36 -11.19 -3.11 4.54
N LEU A 37 -10.24 -2.17 4.44
CA LEU A 37 -8.82 -2.47 4.65
C LEU A 37 -8.54 -2.98 6.06
N LEU A 38 -9.07 -2.30 7.09
CA LEU A 38 -8.84 -2.70 8.48
C LEU A 38 -9.44 -4.06 8.79
N GLN A 39 -10.67 -4.33 8.34
CA GLN A 39 -11.31 -5.64 8.49
C GLN A 39 -10.47 -6.74 7.85
N ARG A 40 -9.94 -6.50 6.64
CA ARG A 40 -9.06 -7.45 5.96
C ARG A 40 -7.77 -7.70 6.74
N LEU A 41 -7.09 -6.64 7.19
CA LEU A 41 -5.82 -6.74 7.91
C LEU A 41 -5.97 -7.44 9.26
N GLN A 42 -7.09 -7.26 9.96
CA GLN A 42 -7.37 -7.95 11.22
C GLN A 42 -7.43 -9.48 11.06
N GLY A 43 -7.94 -9.97 9.92
CA GLY A 43 -8.02 -11.40 9.63
C GLY A 43 -6.80 -11.96 8.89
N GLN A 44 -5.83 -11.13 8.52
CA GLN A 44 -4.71 -11.56 7.69
C GLN A 44 -3.60 -12.15 8.58
N ALA A 45 -3.24 -13.41 8.33
CA ALA A 45 -2.11 -14.05 8.98
C ALA A 45 -0.82 -13.25 8.73
N LEU A 46 0.04 -13.18 9.75
CA LEU A 46 1.36 -12.58 9.62
C LEU A 46 2.13 -13.31 8.52
N THR A 47 2.54 -12.59 7.49
CA THR A 47 3.30 -13.14 6.36
C THR A 47 4.76 -12.74 6.49
N GLY A 48 5.65 -13.74 6.40
CA GLY A 48 7.10 -13.57 6.34
C GLY A 48 7.82 -13.47 7.71
N SER A 49 9.14 -13.63 7.67
CA SER A 49 10.03 -13.29 8.79
C SER A 49 10.29 -11.79 8.75
N ARG A 50 9.88 -11.04 9.78
CA ARG A 50 10.16 -9.60 9.89
C ARG A 50 11.62 -9.40 10.34
N THR A 51 12.56 -9.65 9.43
CA THR A 51 14.00 -9.49 9.68
C THR A 51 14.50 -8.08 9.37
N TRP A 52 13.67 -7.21 8.81
CA TRP A 52 14.07 -5.84 8.47
C TRP A 52 14.08 -4.95 9.71
N GLN A 53 15.26 -4.40 10.02
CA GLN A 53 15.40 -3.34 11.02
C GLN A 53 14.86 -2.03 10.45
N ARG A 54 14.24 -1.21 11.31
CA ARG A 54 13.56 0.04 10.90
C ARG A 54 14.45 0.96 10.07
N ASP A 55 15.74 0.93 10.37
CA ASP A 55 16.79 1.76 9.83
C ASP A 55 17.14 1.38 8.38
N GLN A 56 16.83 0.15 7.97
CA GLN A 56 17.02 -0.37 6.61
C GLN A 56 15.85 -0.04 5.67
N LEU A 57 14.72 0.45 6.21
CA LEU A 57 13.51 0.75 5.42
C LEU A 57 13.50 2.17 4.86
N TYR A 58 14.40 3.04 5.31
CA TYR A 58 14.46 4.43 4.88
C TYR A 58 15.91 4.78 4.53
N ASP A 59 16.26 4.73 3.25
CA ASP A 59 17.41 5.48 2.75
C ASP A 59 17.16 6.97 2.96
N ARG A 60 18.15 7.68 3.49
CA ARG A 60 18.12 9.14 3.66
C ARG A 60 18.44 9.84 2.35
#